data_AF-A0A1U7HWZ0-F1
#
_entry.id   AF-A0A1U7HWZ0-F1
#
_cell.length_a   1.000
_cell.length_b   1.000
_cell.length_c   1.000
_cell.angle_alpha   90.00
_cell.angle_beta   90.00
_cell.angle_gamma   90.00
#
_symmetry.space_group_name_H-M   'P 1'
#
loop_
_entity.id
_entity.type
_entity.pdbx_description
1 polymer ?
#
loop_
_entity_poly.entity_id
_entity_poly.type
_entity_poly.pdbx_seq_one_letter_code
_entity_poly.pdbx_strand_id
1 'polypeptide(L)'
;MKRKRSLSLLLTALGVMCLVVLGSGRHNLTQFAFRQPPAIAHSVRISDAWQQVYQQLPDLPLENQYINRQTGKLDPENTLVRRLISYHTFVKGRPPNYRLDWKLTLADYLGANEWIREASYPGHDTLRQNPLEGDRAAIQRLNRDQRNALVQALVNVFSSVSQTTPNTPPEAQQNP
;
A
#
# COMPACT_ATOMS: atom_id res chain seq x y z
N MET A 1 -58.66 11.79 61.57
CA MET A 1 -59.33 13.11 61.48
C MET A 1 -58.78 13.88 60.27
N LYS A 2 -59.61 14.69 59.56
CA LYS A 2 -59.27 15.56 58.39
C LYS A 2 -58.79 14.77 57.13
N ARG A 3 -59.45 14.70 55.93
CA ARG A 3 -60.14 15.67 55.02
C ARG A 3 -59.21 16.85 54.63
N LYS A 4 -59.09 17.37 53.39
CA LYS A 4 -59.78 17.29 52.06
C LYS A 4 -58.68 17.49 50.96
N ARG A 5 -58.81 17.32 49.63
CA ARG A 5 -59.89 16.91 48.70
C ARG A 5 -59.30 15.92 47.65
N SER A 6 -59.33 16.21 46.34
CA SER A 6 -58.89 15.39 45.19
C SER A 6 -59.04 16.14 43.85
N LEU A 7 -58.46 15.62 42.76
CA LEU A 7 -58.94 15.79 41.37
C LEU A 7 -58.71 14.51 40.56
N SER A 8 -59.56 14.23 39.57
CA SER A 8 -59.67 12.94 38.88
C SER A 8 -59.21 12.99 37.41
N LEU A 9 -58.96 11.79 36.85
CA LEU A 9 -59.02 11.43 35.43
C LEU A 9 -57.96 12.00 34.47
N LEU A 10 -57.22 11.11 33.80
CA LEU A 10 -57.37 10.87 32.35
C LEU A 10 -56.69 9.53 31.94
N LEU A 11 -57.21 8.91 30.88
CA LEU A 11 -56.83 7.58 30.37
C LEU A 11 -55.70 7.66 29.33
N THR A 12 -54.96 6.55 29.15
CA THR A 12 -54.74 5.81 27.87
C THR A 12 -53.85 4.59 28.16
N ALA A 13 -54.33 3.34 28.03
CA ALA A 13 -54.33 2.51 26.79
C ALA A 13 -52.94 1.94 26.43
N LEU A 14 -52.74 0.69 25.98
CA LEU A 14 -53.57 -0.53 25.98
C LEU A 14 -52.60 -1.72 25.78
N GLY A 15 -52.57 -2.71 26.69
CA GLY A 15 -51.66 -3.86 26.59
C GLY A 15 -52.24 -5.00 25.75
N VAL A 16 -51.59 -5.35 24.64
CA VAL A 16 -51.99 -6.44 23.75
C VAL A 16 -51.32 -7.75 24.17
N MET A 17 -52.09 -8.79 24.49
CA MET A 17 -51.59 -10.17 24.51
C MET A 17 -52.70 -11.20 24.28
N CYS A 18 -52.68 -11.83 23.09
CA CYS A 18 -52.89 -13.27 22.90
C CYS A 18 -52.90 -13.63 21.41
N LEU A 19 -52.02 -14.55 20.97
CA LEU A 19 -52.41 -15.90 20.53
C LEU A 19 -51.22 -16.67 19.97
N VAL A 20 -51.07 -17.91 20.40
CA VAL A 20 -50.10 -18.89 19.88
C VAL A 20 -50.81 -19.75 18.85
N VAL A 21 -50.22 -19.93 17.68
CA VAL A 21 -50.57 -21.03 16.76
C VAL A 21 -49.29 -21.71 16.29
N LEU A 22 -49.20 -23.02 16.53
CA LEU A 22 -48.09 -23.86 16.09
C LEU A 22 -48.18 -24.14 14.59
N GLY A 23 -47.10 -23.86 13.86
CA GLY A 23 -46.97 -24.21 12.44
C GLY A 23 -45.78 -25.15 12.21
N SER A 24 -46.06 -26.38 11.79
CA SER A 24 -45.04 -27.39 11.47
C SER A 24 -44.32 -27.06 10.15
N GLY A 25 -43.26 -26.26 10.23
CA GLY A 25 -42.44 -25.83 9.08
C GLY A 25 -41.05 -26.48 9.06
N ARG A 26 -40.66 -27.06 7.92
CA ARG A 26 -39.35 -27.69 7.70
C ARG A 26 -38.19 -26.70 7.94
N HIS A 27 -37.13 -27.18 8.59
CA HIS A 27 -35.94 -26.38 8.96
C HIS A 27 -35.08 -26.00 7.74
N ASN A 28 -35.55 -25.10 6.89
CA ASN A 28 -34.68 -24.36 5.98
C ASN A 28 -33.99 -23.24 6.79
N LEU A 29 -32.90 -23.60 7.45
CA LEU A 29 -31.92 -22.65 7.95
C LEU A 29 -31.32 -21.91 6.75
N THR A 30 -31.96 -20.81 6.36
CA THR A 30 -31.43 -19.84 5.40
C THR A 30 -30.15 -19.27 5.99
N GLN A 31 -29.02 -19.87 5.62
CA GLN A 31 -27.70 -19.31 5.87
C GLN A 31 -27.69 -17.93 5.22
N PHE A 32 -27.65 -16.88 6.05
CA PHE A 32 -27.28 -15.54 5.61
C PHE A 32 -25.81 -15.56 5.23
N ALA A 33 -25.53 -16.09 4.04
CA ALA A 33 -24.22 -16.07 3.44
C ALA A 33 -23.87 -14.61 3.13
N PHE A 34 -23.12 -13.98 4.04
CA PHE A 34 -22.37 -12.76 3.77
C PHE A 34 -21.37 -13.07 2.66
N ARG A 35 -21.82 -12.97 1.42
CA ARG A 35 -21.02 -13.14 0.22
C ARG A 35 -20.12 -11.92 0.08
N GLN A 36 -19.06 -11.88 0.88
CA GLN A 36 -17.95 -10.95 0.72
C GLN A 36 -17.52 -11.03 -0.76
N PRO A 37 -17.54 -9.92 -1.52
CA PRO A 37 -16.95 -9.94 -2.85
C PRO A 37 -15.47 -10.33 -2.70
N PRO A 38 -14.90 -11.11 -3.65
CA PRO A 38 -13.50 -11.50 -3.55
C PRO A 38 -12.62 -10.24 -3.56
N ALA A 39 -12.01 -9.95 -2.41
CA ALA A 39 -11.01 -8.91 -2.30
C ALA A 39 -9.78 -9.36 -3.08
N ILE A 40 -9.64 -8.87 -4.32
CA ILE A 40 -8.44 -9.15 -5.13
C ILE A 40 -7.28 -8.36 -4.54
N ALA A 41 -6.57 -9.01 -3.61
CA ALA A 41 -5.30 -8.55 -3.08
C ALA A 41 -4.26 -8.47 -4.21
N HIS A 42 -4.19 -7.31 -4.87
CA HIS A 42 -3.08 -6.98 -5.76
C HIS A 42 -1.83 -6.73 -4.91
N SER A 43 -1.07 -7.79 -4.65
CA SER A 43 0.31 -7.63 -4.20
C SER A 43 1.10 -6.91 -5.30
N VAL A 44 1.49 -5.67 -5.03
CA VAL A 44 2.26 -4.86 -5.98
C VAL A 44 3.60 -5.55 -6.20
N ARG A 45 3.85 -6.01 -7.42
CA ARG A 45 5.16 -6.53 -7.79
C ARG A 45 6.17 -5.41 -7.70
N ILE A 46 7.32 -5.65 -7.05
CA ILE A 46 8.38 -4.65 -6.87
C ILE A 46 8.84 -4.07 -8.23
N SER A 47 8.75 -4.86 -9.31
CA SER A 47 9.04 -4.45 -10.69
C SER A 47 8.12 -3.35 -11.23
N ASP A 48 6.89 -3.26 -10.73
CA ASP A 48 5.79 -2.47 -11.30
C ASP A 48 5.40 -1.30 -10.38
N ALA A 49 5.82 -1.36 -9.11
CA ALA A 49 5.59 -0.37 -8.05
C ALA A 49 5.88 1.09 -8.44
N TRP A 50 6.86 1.33 -9.32
CA TRP A 50 7.22 2.67 -9.79
C TRP A 50 6.07 3.38 -10.52
N GLN A 51 5.18 2.64 -11.20
CA GLN A 51 4.02 3.20 -11.91
C GLN A 51 3.06 3.89 -10.92
N GLN A 52 2.82 3.27 -9.77
CA GLN A 52 1.97 3.82 -8.71
C GLN A 52 2.58 5.03 -8.00
N VAL A 53 3.91 5.18 -8.02
CA VAL A 53 4.59 6.38 -7.53
C VAL A 53 4.37 7.55 -8.49
N TYR A 54 4.51 7.36 -9.80
CA TYR A 54 4.21 8.41 -10.79
C TYR A 54 2.71 8.75 -10.86
N GLN A 55 1.81 7.81 -10.56
CA GLN A 55 0.38 8.14 -10.38
C GLN A 55 0.14 9.09 -9.19
N GLN A 56 0.94 9.01 -8.13
CA GLN A 56 0.88 9.92 -6.99
C GLN A 56 1.67 11.23 -7.22
N LEU A 57 2.67 11.21 -8.11
CA LEU A 57 3.60 12.30 -8.37
C LEU A 57 3.83 12.47 -9.89
N PRO A 58 2.82 12.97 -10.64
CA PRO A 58 2.87 13.03 -12.11
C PRO A 58 3.95 14.00 -12.63
N ASP A 59 4.31 15.02 -11.86
CA ASP A 59 5.34 16.02 -12.21
C ASP A 59 6.78 15.57 -11.88
N LEU A 60 6.96 14.36 -11.34
CA LEU A 60 8.29 13.83 -11.02
C LEU A 60 9.04 13.48 -12.32
N PRO A 61 10.33 13.85 -12.48
CA PRO A 61 11.07 13.54 -13.70
C PRO A 61 11.17 12.02 -13.93
N LEU A 62 10.91 11.61 -15.18
CA LEU A 62 10.93 10.21 -15.58
C LEU A 62 12.35 9.64 -15.70
N GLU A 63 13.33 10.46 -16.13
CA GLU A 63 14.72 10.05 -16.46
C GLU A 63 14.76 8.70 -17.21
N ASN A 64 14.05 8.60 -18.34
CA ASN A 64 13.90 7.33 -19.10
C ASN A 64 14.36 7.41 -20.56
N GLN A 65 15.21 8.39 -20.90
CA GLN A 65 15.77 8.55 -22.25
C GLN A 65 17.01 7.67 -22.49
N TYR A 66 17.08 6.50 -21.86
CA TYR A 66 18.24 5.63 -21.90
C TYR A 66 18.12 4.55 -22.98
N ILE A 67 19.24 4.28 -23.66
CA ILE A 67 19.33 3.22 -24.68
C ILE A 67 19.75 1.92 -24.01
N ASN A 68 18.94 0.87 -24.18
CA ASN A 68 19.26 -0.49 -23.77
C ASN A 68 20.46 -1.02 -24.58
N ARG A 69 21.43 -1.62 -23.88
CA ARG A 69 22.67 -2.13 -24.46
C ARG A 69 22.43 -3.28 -25.44
N GLN A 70 21.51 -4.19 -25.11
CA GLN A 70 21.23 -5.40 -25.88
C GLN A 70 20.38 -5.11 -27.12
N THR A 71 19.28 -4.36 -26.97
CA THR A 71 18.35 -4.11 -28.07
C THR A 71 18.74 -2.91 -28.93
N GLY A 72 19.59 -2.02 -28.43
CA GLY A 72 19.95 -0.76 -29.08
C GLY A 72 18.81 0.26 -29.17
N LYS A 73 17.67 0.00 -28.53
CA LYS A 73 16.47 0.86 -28.52
C LYS A 73 16.34 1.60 -27.19
N LEU A 74 15.50 2.63 -27.17
CA LEU A 74 15.07 3.32 -25.94
C LEU A 74 14.37 2.32 -24.99
N ASP A 75 14.62 2.44 -23.69
CA ASP A 75 14.01 1.65 -22.63
C ASP A 75 13.09 2.55 -21.77
N PRO A 76 11.85 2.82 -22.20
CA PRO A 76 10.96 3.81 -21.56
C PRO A 76 10.54 3.41 -20.14
N GLU A 77 10.56 2.10 -19.85
CA GLU A 77 10.28 1.55 -18.53
C GLU A 77 11.47 1.73 -17.57
N ASN A 78 12.64 2.14 -18.05
CA ASN A 78 13.82 2.40 -17.22
C ASN A 78 13.75 3.83 -16.65
N THR A 79 12.88 4.03 -15.67
CA THR A 79 12.63 5.33 -15.03
C THR A 79 13.49 5.57 -13.78
N LEU A 80 13.61 6.84 -13.37
CA LEU A 80 14.22 7.27 -12.11
C LEU A 80 13.70 6.46 -10.94
N VAL A 81 12.37 6.37 -10.78
CA VAL A 81 11.77 5.66 -9.64
C VAL A 81 12.04 4.16 -9.70
N ARG A 82 12.00 3.53 -10.89
CA ARG A 82 12.31 2.09 -11.01
C ARG A 82 13.75 1.80 -10.61
N ARG A 83 14.71 2.67 -10.97
CA ARG A 83 16.10 2.56 -10.53
C ARG A 83 16.28 2.87 -9.04
N LEU A 84 15.60 3.89 -8.52
CA LEU A 84 15.59 4.24 -7.10
C LEU A 84 15.08 3.09 -6.21
N ILE A 85 13.98 2.44 -6.62
CA ILE A 85 13.45 1.24 -5.97
C ILE A 85 14.46 0.10 -6.05
N SER A 86 14.98 -0.19 -7.25
CA SER A 86 15.95 -1.27 -7.44
C SER A 86 17.24 -1.08 -6.63
N TYR A 87 17.72 0.16 -6.51
CA TYR A 87 18.86 0.52 -5.69
C TYR A 87 18.57 0.28 -4.20
N HIS A 88 17.42 0.77 -3.71
CA HIS A 88 17.00 0.59 -2.32
C HIS A 88 16.85 -0.90 -1.96
N THR A 89 16.10 -1.68 -2.74
CA THR A 89 15.76 -3.07 -2.39
C THR A 89 16.89 -4.05 -2.68
N PHE A 90 17.57 -3.95 -3.83
CA PHE A 90 18.51 -4.97 -4.29
C PHE A 90 19.99 -4.59 -4.10
N VAL A 91 20.35 -3.31 -4.26
CA VAL A 91 21.75 -2.86 -4.07
C VAL A 91 22.04 -2.55 -2.60
N LYS A 92 21.05 -1.99 -1.89
CA LYS A 92 21.17 -1.59 -0.48
C LYS A 92 20.52 -2.57 0.51
N GLY A 93 19.68 -3.50 0.04
CA GLY A 93 19.00 -4.46 0.91
C GLY A 93 18.05 -3.82 1.92
N ARG A 94 17.59 -2.58 1.65
CA ARG A 94 16.76 -1.82 2.59
C ARG A 94 15.28 -2.21 2.46
N PRO A 95 14.54 -2.32 3.58
CA PRO A 95 13.14 -2.73 3.59
C PRO A 95 12.21 -1.58 3.13
N PRO A 96 11.46 -1.74 2.02
CA PRO A 96 10.79 -0.63 1.33
C PRO A 96 9.52 -0.13 2.03
N ASN A 97 9.06 -0.78 3.10
CA ASN A 97 7.93 -0.35 3.91
C ASN A 97 8.33 0.70 4.99
N TYR A 98 9.61 1.02 5.17
CA TYR A 98 10.06 1.95 6.22
C TYR A 98 10.48 3.32 5.68
N ARG A 99 9.91 4.38 6.28
CA ARG A 99 10.17 5.77 5.90
C ARG A 99 11.61 6.23 6.14
N LEU A 100 12.29 5.67 7.14
CA LEU A 100 13.67 6.05 7.47
C LEU A 100 14.63 5.60 6.35
N ASP A 101 14.49 4.36 5.91
CA ASP A 101 15.32 3.76 4.87
C ASP A 101 15.23 4.49 3.53
N TRP A 102 14.04 4.97 3.15
CA TRP A 102 13.90 5.83 1.97
C TRP A 102 14.58 7.19 2.13
N LYS A 103 14.58 7.78 3.34
CA LYS A 103 15.34 9.01 3.60
C LYS A 103 16.84 8.79 3.53
N LEU A 104 17.33 7.66 4.05
CA LEU A 104 18.74 7.26 3.88
C LEU A 104 19.07 7.07 2.39
N THR A 105 18.16 6.48 1.61
CA THR A 105 18.36 6.33 0.16
C THR A 105 18.44 7.69 -0.53
N LEU A 106 17.56 8.65 -0.23
CA LEU A 106 17.71 10.00 -0.80
C LEU A 106 19.00 10.69 -0.32
N ALA A 107 19.44 10.45 0.91
CA ALA A 107 20.71 10.97 1.41
C ALA A 107 21.92 10.40 0.64
N ASP A 108 21.90 9.13 0.21
CA ASP A 108 22.94 8.54 -0.65
C ASP A 108 23.05 9.30 -2.00
N TYR A 109 21.92 9.58 -2.65
CA TYR A 109 21.89 10.32 -3.94
C TYR A 109 22.38 11.77 -3.77
N LEU A 110 22.02 12.40 -2.65
CA LEU A 110 22.48 13.74 -2.28
C LEU A 110 23.96 13.77 -1.82
N GLY A 111 24.61 12.62 -1.64
CA GLY A 111 25.99 12.54 -1.14
C GLY A 111 26.15 12.84 0.35
N ALA A 112 25.08 12.67 1.13
CA ALA A 112 24.99 13.00 2.55
C ALA A 112 24.90 11.77 3.48
N ASN A 113 25.03 10.54 2.94
CA ASN A 113 25.07 9.30 3.71
C ASN A 113 26.14 8.34 3.15
N GLU A 114 25.80 7.48 2.18
CA GLU A 114 26.77 6.57 1.55
C GLU A 114 27.17 6.99 0.12
N TRP A 115 28.38 6.60 -0.29
CA TRP A 115 28.83 6.74 -1.68
C TRP A 115 28.20 5.67 -2.59
N ILE A 116 27.54 6.11 -3.67
CA ILE A 116 26.96 5.21 -4.67
C ILE A 116 28.06 4.76 -5.66
N ARG A 117 28.38 3.47 -5.67
CA ARG A 117 29.33 2.89 -6.64
C ARG A 117 28.64 2.66 -7.98
N GLU A 118 29.12 3.35 -9.02
CA GLU A 118 28.66 3.25 -10.41
C GLU A 118 28.51 1.82 -10.92
N ALA A 119 29.50 0.96 -10.67
CA ALA A 119 29.53 -0.44 -11.12
C ALA A 119 28.44 -1.33 -10.49
N SER A 120 27.77 -0.85 -9.44
CA SER A 120 26.64 -1.53 -8.80
C SER A 120 25.31 -0.79 -9.00
N TYR A 121 25.29 0.27 -9.80
CA TYR A 121 24.10 1.10 -9.95
C TYR A 121 23.09 0.46 -10.92
N PRO A 122 21.77 0.45 -10.62
CA PRO A 122 20.77 -0.10 -11.53
C PRO A 122 20.85 0.56 -12.92
N GLY A 123 21.01 -0.26 -13.95
CA GLY A 123 21.23 0.20 -15.32
C GLY A 123 22.68 0.14 -15.81
N HIS A 124 23.68 -0.07 -14.94
CA HIS A 124 25.10 -0.16 -15.33
C HIS A 124 25.36 -1.13 -16.49
N ASP A 125 24.94 -2.39 -16.33
CA ASP A 125 25.17 -3.44 -17.33
C ASP A 125 24.15 -3.40 -18.48
N THR A 126 22.93 -2.97 -18.21
CA THR A 126 21.79 -3.08 -19.13
C THR A 126 21.61 -1.87 -20.05
N LEU A 127 22.14 -0.71 -19.70
CA LEU A 127 22.07 0.52 -20.49
C LEU A 127 23.43 0.84 -21.11
N ARG A 128 23.44 1.62 -22.20
CA ARG A 128 24.67 2.08 -22.85
C ARG A 128 25.43 3.14 -22.04
N GLN A 129 24.69 3.96 -21.28
CA GLN A 129 25.21 4.99 -20.38
C GLN A 129 24.74 4.68 -18.96
N ASN A 130 25.62 4.90 -17.96
CA ASN A 130 25.26 4.74 -16.56
C ASN A 130 24.32 5.90 -16.14
N PRO A 131 23.10 5.64 -15.65
CA PRO A 131 22.13 6.68 -15.33
C PRO A 131 22.41 7.45 -14.02
N LEU A 132 23.39 7.02 -13.21
CA LEU A 132 23.62 7.54 -11.86
C LEU A 132 23.74 9.07 -11.79
N GLU A 133 24.50 9.69 -12.68
CA GLU A 133 24.73 11.14 -12.64
C GLU A 133 23.43 11.93 -12.91
N GLY A 134 22.65 11.49 -13.92
CA GLY A 134 21.35 12.07 -14.25
C GLY A 134 20.36 11.93 -13.09
N ASP A 135 20.31 10.75 -12.47
CA ASP A 135 19.42 10.49 -11.33
C ASP A 135 19.80 11.30 -10.09
N ARG A 136 21.10 11.47 -9.81
CA ARG A 136 21.56 12.36 -8.72
C ARG A 136 21.15 13.81 -9.01
N ALA A 137 21.35 14.30 -10.24
CA ALA A 137 20.92 15.63 -10.62
C ALA A 137 19.39 15.81 -10.50
N ALA A 138 18.59 14.81 -10.88
CA ALA A 138 17.15 14.82 -10.70
C ALA A 138 16.73 14.95 -9.22
N ILE A 139 17.29 14.11 -8.34
CA ILE A 139 17.01 14.14 -6.89
C ILE A 139 17.54 15.41 -6.20
N GLN A 140 18.63 16.00 -6.69
CA GLN A 140 19.17 17.27 -6.22
C GLN A 140 18.26 18.46 -6.56
N ARG A 141 17.68 18.49 -7.78
CA ARG A 141 16.74 19.53 -8.23
C ARG A 141 15.44 19.57 -7.43
N LEU A 142 15.01 18.44 -6.86
CA LEU A 142 13.85 18.42 -5.98
C LEU A 142 14.07 19.32 -4.76
N ASN A 143 13.05 20.09 -4.37
CA ASN A 143 13.06 20.80 -3.10
C ASN A 143 12.81 19.84 -1.92
N ARG A 144 12.88 20.36 -0.68
CA ARG A 144 12.71 19.56 0.54
C ARG A 144 11.34 18.85 0.59
N ASP A 145 10.29 19.50 0.12
CA ASP A 145 8.92 19.00 0.26
C ASP A 145 8.58 18.03 -0.88
N GLN A 146 9.11 18.25 -2.08
CA GLN A 146 9.12 17.26 -3.17
C GLN A 146 9.85 15.97 -2.76
N ARG A 147 11.00 16.07 -2.07
CA ARG A 147 11.69 14.88 -1.51
C ARG A 147 10.87 14.19 -0.42
N ASN A 148 10.17 14.95 0.45
CA ASN A 148 9.25 14.36 1.43
C ASN A 148 8.07 13.66 0.76
N ALA A 149 7.51 14.24 -0.30
CA ALA A 149 6.41 13.66 -1.08
C ALA A 149 6.85 12.37 -1.80
N LEU A 150 8.05 12.35 -2.42
CA LEU A 150 8.65 11.15 -3.01
C LEU A 150 8.79 10.02 -1.97
N VAL A 151 9.36 10.32 -0.81
CA VAL A 151 9.47 9.36 0.30
C VAL A 151 8.08 8.85 0.72
N GLN A 152 7.07 9.73 0.80
CA GLN A 152 5.72 9.32 1.20
C GLN A 152 5.06 8.42 0.14
N ALA A 153 5.16 8.76 -1.14
CA ALA A 153 4.60 7.95 -2.22
C ALA A 153 5.24 6.55 -2.29
N LEU A 154 6.55 6.46 -2.10
CA LEU A 154 7.28 5.19 -1.99
C LEU A 154 6.75 4.35 -0.81
N VAL A 155 6.69 4.93 0.40
CA VAL A 155 6.16 4.23 1.59
C VAL A 155 4.71 3.80 1.39
N ASN A 156 3.85 4.62 0.79
CA ASN A 156 2.45 4.30 0.52
C ASN A 156 2.32 3.02 -0.32
N VAL A 157 3.09 2.93 -1.42
CA VAL A 157 3.06 1.78 -2.36
C VAL A 157 3.45 0.47 -1.69
N PHE A 158 4.45 0.48 -0.80
CA PHE A 158 4.93 -0.74 -0.15
C PHE A 158 4.22 -1.09 1.17
N SER A 159 3.59 -0.12 1.84
CA SER A 159 2.84 -0.37 3.09
C SER A 159 1.55 -1.17 2.87
N SER A 160 0.88 -0.97 1.74
CA SER A 160 -0.32 -1.73 1.36
C SER A 160 -0.01 -3.20 1.04
N VAL A 161 1.20 -3.51 0.58
CA VAL A 161 1.63 -4.90 0.28
C VAL A 161 1.83 -5.72 1.56
N SER A 162 2.25 -5.09 2.67
CA SER A 162 2.49 -5.78 3.93
C SER A 162 1.21 -6.18 4.70
N GLN A 163 0.03 -5.69 4.29
CA GLN A 163 -1.23 -5.98 4.99
C GLN A 163 -1.98 -7.21 4.47
N THR A 164 -1.52 -7.83 3.38
CA THR A 164 -2.25 -8.91 2.68
C THR A 164 -1.72 -10.33 2.92
N THR A 165 -0.91 -10.58 3.95
CA THR A 165 -0.66 -11.96 4.44
C THR A 165 -1.78 -12.39 5.38
N PRO A 166 -2.63 -13.37 5.03
CA PRO A 166 -3.55 -13.95 5.98
C PRO A 166 -2.74 -14.72 7.02
N ASN A 167 -2.93 -14.41 8.30
CA ASN A 167 -2.44 -15.26 9.38
C ASN A 167 -3.25 -16.55 9.39
N THR A 168 -2.84 -17.55 8.63
CA THR A 168 -3.28 -18.94 8.82
C THR A 168 -2.61 -19.46 10.09
N PRO A 169 -3.34 -19.80 11.17
CA PRO A 169 -2.75 -20.43 12.34
C PRO A 169 -2.14 -21.80 11.95
N PRO A 170 -1.06 -22.27 12.60
CA PRO A 170 -0.54 -23.60 12.33
C PRO A 170 -1.59 -24.66 12.65
N GLU A 171 -2.11 -25.31 11.60
CA GLU A 171 -3.01 -26.44 11.75
C GLU A 171 -2.24 -27.60 12.39
N ALA A 172 -2.70 -28.06 13.55
CA ALA A 172 -1.99 -29.07 14.33
C ALA A 172 -2.03 -30.41 13.58
N GLN A 173 -0.89 -30.77 12.97
CA GLN A 173 -0.72 -31.98 12.17
C GLN A 173 -0.79 -33.24 13.05
N GLN A 174 -2.00 -33.66 13.39
CA GLN A 174 -2.28 -34.98 13.96
C GLN A 174 -2.13 -36.02 12.85
N ASN A 175 -1.02 -36.77 12.88
CA ASN A 175 -0.82 -37.93 12.03
C ASN A 175 -1.51 -39.17 12.65
N PRO A 176 -2.02 -40.11 11.84
CA PRO A 176 -2.63 -41.35 12.31
C PRO A 176 -1.61 -42.38 12.84
#